data_AF-A0A076KWQ5-F1
#
_entry.id   AF-A0A076KWQ5-F1
#
_cell.length_a   1.000
_cell.length_b   1.000
_cell.length_c   1.000
_cell.angle_alpha   90.00
_cell.angle_beta   90.00
_cell.angle_gamma   90.00
#
_symmetry.space_group_name_H-M   'P 1'
#
loop_
_entity.id
_entity.type
_entity.pdbx_description
1 polymer ?
#
loop_
_entity_poly.entity_id
_entity_poly.type
_entity_poly.pdbx_seq_one_letter_code
_entity_poly.pdbx_strand_id
1 'polypeptide(L)'
;MAQEMRSPIESGCPDAFQYMHPVMRRNYGQWAYHEDPRPGVLVHVAHSGEKIWTVRAGTQRILDIFTLRELCDIRDKFGDGYVHFTIRSNL
;
A
#
# COMPACT_ATOMS: atom_id res chain seq x y z
N MET A 1 2.39 -14.89 36.31
CA MET A 1 0.98 -14.48 36.22
C MET A 1 0.66 -14.30 34.75
N ALA A 2 -0.30 -15.04 34.19
CA ALA A 2 -0.75 -14.77 32.82
C ALA A 2 -1.38 -13.37 32.80
N GLN A 3 -0.96 -12.54 31.86
CA GLN A 3 -1.48 -11.18 31.73
C GLN A 3 -2.99 -11.26 31.45
N GLU A 4 -3.79 -10.50 32.21
CA GLU A 4 -5.23 -10.42 32.01
C GLU A 4 -5.54 -10.16 30.54
N MET A 5 -6.45 -10.95 29.95
CA MET A 5 -6.82 -10.81 28.55
C MET A 5 -7.45 -9.44 28.35
N ARG A 6 -6.86 -8.60 27.50
CA ARG A 6 -7.40 -7.28 27.18
C ARG A 6 -8.77 -7.42 26.54
N SER A 7 -9.74 -6.63 26.98
CA SER A 7 -11.02 -6.47 26.29
C SER A 7 -10.83 -5.65 25.00
N PRO A 8 -11.58 -5.92 23.93
CA PRO A 8 -11.58 -5.09 22.73
C PRO A 8 -11.97 -3.65 23.05
N ILE A 9 -11.35 -2.69 22.36
CA ILE A 9 -11.63 -1.25 22.52
C ILE A 9 -12.72 -0.74 21.56
N GLU A 10 -13.31 -1.63 20.74
CA GLU A 10 -14.35 -1.33 19.73
C GLU A 10 -14.05 -0.11 18.83
N SER A 11 -12.77 0.17 18.56
CA SER A 11 -12.35 1.35 17.80
C SER A 11 -12.46 1.21 16.29
N GLY A 12 -12.84 0.04 15.79
CA GLY A 12 -12.86 -0.26 14.35
C GLY A 12 -11.47 -0.32 13.70
N CYS A 13 -11.46 -0.24 12.37
CA CYS A 13 -10.24 -0.19 11.56
C CYS A 13 -9.67 1.24 11.55
N PRO A 14 -8.35 1.42 11.57
CA PRO A 14 -7.77 2.75 11.39
C PRO A 14 -8.14 3.33 10.01
N ASP A 15 -8.23 4.66 9.93
CA ASP A 15 -8.44 5.36 8.65
C ASP A 15 -7.33 5.03 7.65
N ALA A 16 -7.69 4.52 6.47
CA ALA A 16 -6.75 4.11 5.43
C ALA A 16 -5.91 5.27 4.90
N PHE A 17 -6.40 6.52 4.96
CA PHE A 17 -5.63 7.68 4.50
C PHE A 17 -4.29 7.79 5.21
N GLN A 18 -4.22 7.44 6.50
CA GLN A 18 -2.96 7.52 7.25
C GLN A 18 -1.85 6.62 6.70
N TYR A 19 -2.21 5.56 5.97
CA TYR A 19 -1.27 4.60 5.36
C TYR A 19 -1.12 4.81 3.85
N MET A 20 -1.74 5.84 3.28
CA MET A 20 -1.57 6.17 1.86
C MET A 20 -0.28 6.95 1.63
N HIS A 21 0.39 6.62 0.52
CA HIS A 21 1.57 7.35 0.05
C HIS A 21 1.29 8.86 -0.01
N PRO A 22 2.20 9.74 0.44
CA PRO A 22 1.96 11.19 0.51
C PRO A 22 1.52 11.81 -0.81
N VAL A 23 2.09 11.37 -1.94
CA VAL A 23 1.68 11.83 -3.28
C VAL A 23 0.23 11.45 -3.57
N MET A 24 -0.22 10.24 -3.17
CA MET A 24 -1.61 9.84 -3.38
C MET A 24 -2.57 10.65 -2.51
N ARG A 25 -2.20 10.95 -1.26
CA ARG A 25 -3.01 11.77 -0.36
C ARG A 25 -3.16 13.20 -0.86
N ARG A 26 -2.07 13.85 -1.26
CA ARG A 26 -2.11 15.23 -1.76
C ARG A 26 -2.94 15.37 -3.03
N ASN A 27 -2.95 14.34 -3.88
CA ASN A 27 -3.68 14.33 -5.15
C ASN A 27 -4.98 13.51 -5.07
N TYR A 28 -5.51 13.26 -3.88
CA TYR A 28 -6.71 12.45 -3.70
C TYR A 28 -7.90 13.05 -4.47
N GLY A 29 -8.46 12.27 -5.41
CA GLY A 29 -9.55 12.72 -6.29
C GLY A 29 -9.13 13.70 -7.39
N GLN A 30 -7.84 13.97 -7.58
CA GLN A 30 -7.30 14.95 -8.55
C GLN A 30 -6.37 14.29 -9.59
N TRP A 31 -6.76 13.10 -10.06
CA TRP A 31 -6.01 12.34 -11.07
C TRP A 31 -6.47 12.70 -12.48
N ALA A 32 -5.52 13.05 -13.34
CA ALA A 32 -5.80 13.38 -14.73
C ALA A 32 -5.97 12.13 -15.58
N TYR A 33 -5.03 11.20 -15.48
CA TYR A 33 -5.03 9.95 -16.24
C TYR A 33 -4.09 8.91 -15.63
N HIS A 34 -4.16 7.68 -16.15
CA HIS A 34 -3.20 6.62 -15.88
C HIS A 34 -2.71 6.00 -17.19
N GLU A 35 -1.52 5.42 -17.15
CA GLU A 35 -0.94 4.63 -18.24
C GLU A 35 -0.34 3.34 -17.67
N ASP A 36 -0.24 2.31 -18.51
CA ASP A 36 0.38 1.03 -18.20
C ASP A 36 1.61 0.80 -19.11
N PRO A 37 2.79 1.37 -18.78
CA PRO A 37 3.94 1.38 -19.70
C PRO A 37 4.50 -0.01 -19.99
N ARG A 38 4.29 -0.97 -19.09
CA ARG A 38 4.64 -2.38 -19.26
C ARG A 38 3.85 -3.26 -18.30
N PRO A 39 3.77 -4.59 -18.52
CA PRO A 39 3.09 -5.50 -17.60
C PRO A 39 3.56 -5.34 -16.16
N GLY A 40 2.62 -5.08 -15.25
CA GLY A 40 2.88 -4.93 -13.83
C GLY A 40 3.39 -3.54 -13.41
N VAL A 41 3.52 -2.57 -14.32
CA VAL A 41 3.88 -1.19 -13.97
C VAL A 41 2.80 -0.25 -14.45
N LEU A 42 2.29 0.55 -13.51
CA LEU A 42 1.28 1.57 -13.76
C LEU A 42 1.85 2.93 -13.36
N VAL A 43 1.43 3.98 -14.05
CA VAL A 43 1.69 5.36 -13.65
C VAL A 43 0.38 6.12 -13.57
N HIS A 44 0.16 6.82 -12.47
CA HIS A 44 -0.94 7.77 -12.31
C HIS A 44 -0.38 9.18 -12.33
N VAL A 45 -0.97 10.04 -13.14
CA VAL A 45 -0.57 11.44 -13.29
C VAL A 45 -1.68 12.32 -12.74
N ALA A 46 -1.35 13.17 -11.78
CA ALA A 46 -2.27 14.13 -11.20
C ALA A 46 -2.43 15.37 -12.09
N HIS A 47 -3.52 16.12 -11.90
CA HIS A 47 -3.69 17.42 -12.56
C HIS A 47 -2.59 18.44 -12.20
N SER A 48 -1.94 18.26 -11.04
CA SER A 48 -0.75 19.01 -10.62
C SER A 48 0.52 18.68 -11.43
N GLY A 49 0.50 17.61 -12.23
CA GLY A 49 1.67 17.06 -12.92
C GLY A 49 2.49 16.08 -12.08
N GLU A 50 2.21 15.94 -10.78
CA GLU A 50 2.84 14.91 -9.94
C GLU A 50 2.50 13.51 -10.47
N LYS A 51 3.47 12.61 -10.39
CA LYS A 51 3.31 11.22 -10.86
C LYS A 51 3.57 10.26 -9.71
N ILE A 52 2.79 9.18 -9.67
CA ILE A 52 3.09 8.03 -8.83
C ILE A 52 3.12 6.76 -9.65
N TRP A 53 4.17 5.97 -9.41
CA TRP A 53 4.40 4.70 -10.09
C TRP A 53 4.00 3.57 -9.16
N THR A 54 3.23 2.63 -9.66
CA THR A 54 2.81 1.42 -8.94
C THR A 54 3.41 0.22 -9.66
N VAL A 55 4.23 -0.55 -8.94
CA VAL A 55 4.78 -1.80 -9.43
C VAL A 55 4.06 -2.93 -8.72
N ARG A 56 3.32 -3.73 -9.48
CA ARG A 56 2.50 -4.82 -8.97
C ARG A 56 3.25 -6.13 -9.00
N ALA A 57 3.29 -6.82 -7.86
CA ALA A 57 3.88 -8.13 -7.67
C ALA A 57 2.81 -9.16 -7.26
N GLY A 58 2.83 -10.33 -7.88
CA GLY A 58 1.97 -11.44 -7.45
C GLY A 58 2.41 -11.98 -6.10
N THR A 59 1.45 -12.29 -5.22
CA THR A 59 1.73 -12.96 -3.96
C THR A 59 0.87 -14.21 -3.80
N GLN A 60 1.30 -15.12 -2.93
CA GLN A 60 0.63 -16.37 -2.60
C GLN A 60 -0.66 -16.20 -1.76
N ARG A 61 -1.09 -14.96 -1.48
CA ARG A 61 -2.19 -14.57 -0.56
C ARG A 61 -1.97 -14.96 0.89
N ILE A 62 -1.74 -16.25 1.17
CA ILE A 62 -1.35 -16.74 2.48
C ILE A 62 0.16 -16.54 2.60
N LEU A 63 0.57 -15.56 3.39
CA LEU A 63 1.97 -15.21 3.59
C LEU A 63 2.39 -15.59 5.01
N ASP A 64 3.58 -16.16 5.13
CA ASP A 64 4.24 -16.32 6.42
C ASP A 64 4.88 -14.97 6.86
N ILE A 65 5.32 -14.94 8.11
CA ILE A 65 5.86 -13.72 8.73
C ILE A 65 7.19 -13.30 8.09
N PHE A 66 8.02 -14.24 7.63
CA PHE A 66 9.30 -13.93 6.98
C PHE A 66 9.07 -13.30 5.62
N THR A 67 8.18 -13.87 4.79
CA THR A 67 7.79 -13.23 3.52
C THR A 67 7.22 -11.83 3.75
N LEU A 68 6.36 -11.64 4.76
CA LEU A 68 5.80 -10.31 5.04
C LEU A 68 6.88 -9.28 5.45
N ARG A 69 7.90 -9.71 6.23
CA ARG A 69 9.03 -8.84 6.60
C ARG A 69 9.89 -8.48 5.39
N GLU A 70 10.13 -9.43 4.49
CA GLU A 70 10.83 -9.15 3.23
C GLU A 70 10.07 -8.11 2.38
N LEU A 71 8.74 -8.20 2.31
CA LEU A 71 7.93 -7.17 1.64
C LEU A 71 8.05 -5.79 2.31
N CYS A 72 8.16 -5.73 3.64
CA CYS A 72 8.44 -4.49 4.36
C CYS A 72 9.84 -3.92 4.05
N ASP A 73 10.85 -4.78 3.91
CA ASP A 73 12.21 -4.33 3.54
C ASP A 73 12.23 -3.77 2.10
N ILE A 74 11.50 -4.41 1.17
CA ILE A 74 11.31 -3.92 -0.21
C ILE A 74 10.59 -2.57 -0.19
N ARG A 75 9.51 -2.45 0.59
CA ARG A 75 8.75 -1.21 0.79
C ARG A 75 9.66 -0.08 1.27
N ASP A 76 10.49 -0.33 2.28
CA ASP A 76 11.36 0.71 2.86
C ASP A 76 12.46 1.13 1.89
N LYS A 77 12.94 0.20 1.06
CA LYS A 77 14.01 0.48 0.10
C LYS A 77 13.53 1.17 -1.18
N PHE A 78 12.33 0.84 -1.67
CA PHE A 78 11.88 1.25 -3.00
C PHE A 78 10.49 1.91 -3.04
N GLY A 79 9.70 1.81 -1.99
CA GLY A 79 8.32 2.29 -1.93
C GLY A 79 8.11 3.48 -0.98
N ASP A 80 9.18 4.17 -0.61
CA ASP A 80 9.16 5.30 0.35
C ASP A 80 8.50 4.95 1.70
N GLY A 81 8.50 3.67 2.08
CA GLY A 81 7.82 3.20 3.28
C GLY A 81 6.33 2.89 3.10
N TYR A 82 5.81 2.85 1.87
CA TYR A 82 4.39 2.58 1.57
C TYR A 82 4.20 1.45 0.55
N VAL A 83 3.28 0.54 0.86
CA VAL A 83 2.76 -0.50 -0.05
C VAL A 83 1.29 -0.72 0.27
N HIS A 84 0.53 -1.30 -0.65
CA HIS A 84 -0.84 -1.72 -0.39
C HIS A 84 -1.13 -3.02 -1.12
N PHE A 85 -2.01 -3.84 -0.58
CA PHE A 85 -2.52 -4.99 -1.31
C PHE A 85 -3.69 -4.57 -2.21
N THR A 86 -3.79 -5.20 -3.37
CA THR A 86 -4.96 -5.10 -4.25
C THR A 86 -6.06 -6.04 -3.77
N ILE A 87 -7.29 -5.83 -4.25
CA ILE A 87 -8.45 -6.70 -3.97
C ILE A 87 -8.26 -8.17 -4.40
N ARG A 88 -7.25 -8.46 -5.24
CA ARG A 88 -6.88 -9.82 -5.68
C ARG A 88 -5.63 -10.36 -4.98
N SER A 89 -5.24 -9.76 -3.86
CA SER A 89 -4.09 -10.18 -3.05
C SER A 89 -2.73 -10.04 -3.75
N ASN A 90 -2.63 -9.27 -4.83
CA ASN A 90 -1.32 -8.80 -5.31
C ASN A 90 -0.82 -7.68 -4.39
N LEU A 91 0.49 -7.55 -4.24
CA LEU A 91 1.15 -6.38 -3.67
C LEU A 91 1.40 -5.33 -4.76
#